data_AF-S3AX02-F1
#
_entry.id   AF-S3AX02-F1
#
_cell.length_a   1.000
_cell.length_b   1.000
_cell.length_c   1.000
_cell.angle_alpha   90.00
_cell.angle_beta   90.00
_cell.angle_gamma   90.00
#
_symmetry.space_group_name_H-M   'P 1'
#
loop_
_entity.id
_entity.type
_entity.pdbx_description
1 polymer ?
#
loop_
_entity_poly.entity_id
_entity_poly.type
_entity_poly.pdbx_seq_one_letter_code
_entity_poly.pdbx_strand_id
1 'polypeptide(L)'
;MTEITGTEARDRVKALVEDIDITMLTTVDAAGRLVSRPMSTREMDEAGDIWFFTSDETKKAEEVEADRDVNLAYCDAKGMRYVSVAGRAALVHDRARMEQLWSPSLDIWFENGLDTPDIALLKVTPVETEFWEPAHGKLVMAAGMLKALVTRDTPDDTMNHGKLVR
;
A
#
# COMPACT_ATOMS: atom_id res chain seq x y z
N MET A 1 -6.82 -3.86 -21.61
CA MET A 1 -6.73 -3.47 -20.18
C MET A 1 -8.15 -3.37 -19.68
N THR A 2 -8.58 -4.39 -18.94
CA THR A 2 -9.93 -4.41 -18.35
C THR A 2 -9.95 -3.47 -17.15
N GLU A 3 -10.92 -2.55 -17.13
CA GLU A 3 -11.11 -1.56 -16.07
C GLU A 3 -12.00 -2.12 -14.96
N ILE A 4 -11.49 -2.17 -13.73
CA ILE A 4 -12.24 -2.61 -12.54
C ILE A 4 -12.56 -1.38 -11.68
N THR A 5 -13.81 -1.25 -11.23
CA THR A 5 -14.28 -0.08 -10.45
C THR A 5 -15.17 -0.49 -9.27
N GLY A 6 -15.52 0.47 -8.41
CA GLY A 6 -16.47 0.26 -7.31
C GLY A 6 -15.98 -0.72 -6.23
N THR A 7 -16.90 -1.50 -5.65
CA THR A 7 -16.60 -2.44 -4.56
C THR A 7 -15.59 -3.50 -4.96
N GLU A 8 -15.66 -4.01 -6.20
CA GLU A 8 -14.73 -5.03 -6.69
C GLU A 8 -13.29 -4.51 -6.71
N ALA A 9 -13.08 -3.29 -7.22
CA ALA A 9 -11.76 -2.66 -7.20
C ALA A 9 -11.27 -2.42 -5.77
N ARG A 10 -12.17 -2.05 -4.85
CA ARG A 10 -11.82 -1.84 -3.44
C ARG A 10 -11.37 -3.12 -2.75
N ASP A 11 -12.12 -4.20 -2.94
CA ASP A 11 -11.77 -5.52 -2.38
C ASP A 11 -10.46 -6.02 -2.98
N ARG A 12 -10.23 -5.76 -4.27
CA ARG A 12 -8.97 -6.09 -4.93
C ARG A 12 -7.79 -5.30 -4.36
N VAL A 13 -7.95 -3.99 -4.17
CA VAL A 13 -6.92 -3.15 -3.54
C VAL A 13 -6.58 -3.66 -2.14
N LYS A 14 -7.60 -3.94 -1.30
CA LYS A 14 -7.37 -4.51 0.04
C LYS A 14 -6.53 -5.79 -0.03
N ALA A 15 -6.93 -6.73 -0.89
CA ALA A 15 -6.20 -7.98 -1.07
C ALA A 15 -4.77 -7.77 -1.59
N LEU A 16 -4.53 -6.77 -2.45
CA LEU A 16 -3.19 -6.46 -2.97
C LEU A 16 -2.29 -5.81 -1.92
N VAL A 17 -2.77 -4.79 -1.20
CA VAL A 17 -1.93 -4.07 -0.23
C VAL A 17 -1.59 -4.93 0.98
N GLU A 18 -2.49 -5.82 1.39
CA GLU A 18 -2.26 -6.77 2.50
C GLU A 18 -1.35 -7.93 2.09
N ASP A 19 -1.48 -8.46 0.86
CA ASP A 19 -0.62 -9.56 0.38
C ASP A 19 0.80 -9.08 0.02
N ILE A 20 0.96 -7.88 -0.54
CA ILE A 20 2.28 -7.31 -0.83
C ILE A 20 2.98 -6.87 0.48
N ASP A 21 2.21 -6.43 1.49
CA ASP A 21 2.63 -5.97 2.83
C ASP A 21 3.53 -4.72 2.82
N ILE A 22 4.69 -4.81 2.19
CA ILE A 22 5.68 -3.73 2.18
C ILE A 22 5.36 -2.70 1.10
N THR A 23 5.24 -1.45 1.53
CA THR A 23 5.07 -0.28 0.67
C THR A 23 6.17 0.74 0.91
N MET A 24 6.50 1.50 -0.13
CA MET A 24 7.32 2.69 0.03
C MET A 24 6.40 3.87 0.35
N LEU A 25 6.35 4.27 1.63
CA LEU A 25 5.69 5.49 2.06
C LEU A 25 6.54 6.70 1.67
N THR A 26 5.96 7.55 0.82
CA THR A 26 6.56 8.80 0.34
C THR A 26 5.88 9.99 1.00
N THR A 27 6.68 10.86 1.60
CA THR A 27 6.26 12.13 2.22
C THR A 27 7.11 13.27 1.66
N VAL A 28 6.70 14.51 1.96
CA VAL A 28 7.46 15.72 1.65
C VAL A 28 8.21 16.17 2.91
N ASP A 29 9.55 16.23 2.85
CA ASP A 29 10.35 16.70 3.98
C ASP A 29 10.31 18.23 4.14
N ALA A 30 10.90 18.75 5.23
CA ALA A 30 10.93 20.19 5.50
C ALA A 30 11.61 21.04 4.42
N ALA A 31 12.44 20.43 3.56
CA ALA A 31 13.09 21.08 2.43
C ALA A 31 12.28 20.96 1.12
N GLY A 32 11.08 20.37 1.17
CA GLY A 32 10.20 20.17 0.01
C GLY A 32 10.58 18.97 -0.86
N ARG A 33 11.43 18.06 -0.37
CA ARG A 33 11.88 16.88 -1.14
C ARG A 33 10.96 15.70 -0.88
N LEU A 34 10.73 14.90 -1.91
CA LEU A 34 10.08 13.60 -1.78
C LEU A 34 11.08 12.60 -1.21
N VAL A 35 10.74 12.01 -0.07
CA VAL A 35 11.56 10.99 0.58
C VAL A 35 10.69 9.76 0.80
N SER A 36 11.23 8.58 0.51
CA SER A 36 10.50 7.31 0.64
C SER A 36 11.16 6.38 1.65
N ARG A 37 10.35 5.59 2.36
CA ARG A 37 10.81 4.60 3.33
C ARG A 37 9.88 3.37 3.33
N PRO A 38 10.42 2.16 3.56
CA PRO A 38 9.57 0.98 3.64
C PRO A 38 8.69 1.03 4.89
N MET A 39 7.43 0.66 4.74
CA MET A 39 6.45 0.49 5.80
C MET A 39 5.69 -0.82 5.56
N SER A 40 5.33 -1.50 6.64
CA SER A 40 4.67 -2.81 6.59
C SER A 40 3.18 -2.62 6.92
N THR A 41 2.31 -2.88 5.95
CA THR A 41 0.86 -2.73 6.10
C THR A 41 0.33 -3.71 7.14
N ARG A 42 -0.52 -3.22 8.04
CA ARG A 42 -1.22 -4.07 9.02
C ARG A 42 -2.58 -4.49 8.50
N GLU A 43 -3.34 -3.53 8.01
CA GLU A 43 -4.69 -3.74 7.53
C GLU A 43 -5.10 -2.59 6.60
N MET A 44 -5.94 -2.88 5.61
CA MET A 44 -6.85 -1.89 5.02
C MET A 44 -8.26 -2.13 5.57
N ASP A 45 -8.79 -1.20 6.35
CA ASP A 45 -10.02 -1.42 7.11
C ASP A 45 -11.32 -1.29 6.27
N GLU A 46 -12.46 -1.46 6.93
CA GLU A 46 -13.80 -1.33 6.33
C GLU A 46 -14.15 0.10 5.90
N ALA A 47 -13.38 1.13 6.28
CA ALA A 47 -13.48 2.49 5.74
C ALA A 47 -12.49 2.74 4.58
N GLY A 48 -11.55 1.81 4.37
CA GLY A 48 -10.50 1.86 3.37
C GLY A 48 -9.22 2.55 3.87
N ASP A 49 -9.14 2.86 5.17
CA ASP A 49 -7.94 3.42 5.76
C ASP A 49 -6.88 2.32 5.90
N ILE A 50 -5.64 2.66 5.56
CA ILE A 50 -4.50 1.73 5.59
C ILE A 50 -3.67 2.03 6.83
N TRP A 51 -3.46 1.01 7.65
CA TRP A 51 -2.88 1.13 8.97
C TRP A 51 -1.46 0.56 9.04
N PHE A 52 -0.59 1.26 9.76
CA PHE A 52 0.80 0.87 10.01
C PHE A 52 1.15 1.15 11.47
N PHE A 53 2.07 0.38 12.05
CA PHE A 53 2.73 0.78 13.29
C PHE A 53 3.91 1.71 13.00
N THR A 54 4.12 2.67 13.89
CA THR A 54 5.26 3.59 13.83
C THR A 54 5.63 4.08 15.23
N SER A 55 6.57 5.03 15.29
CA SER A 55 6.91 5.77 16.50
C SER A 55 6.88 7.26 16.23
N ASP A 56 6.47 8.04 17.23
CA ASP A 56 6.42 9.51 17.18
C ASP A 56 7.82 10.11 16.93
N GLU A 57 8.89 9.45 17.38
CA GLU A 57 10.28 9.90 17.24
C GLU A 57 10.88 9.68 15.84
N THR A 58 10.04 9.41 14.83
CA THR A 58 10.52 9.20 13.47
C THR A 58 10.29 10.45 12.61
N LYS A 59 11.25 10.79 11.73
CA LYS A 59 11.11 11.93 10.80
C LYS A 59 9.80 11.93 10.00
N LYS A 60 9.24 10.75 9.72
CA LYS A 60 7.95 10.67 8.99
C LYS A 60 6.79 11.13 9.86
N ALA A 61 6.84 10.94 11.18
CA ALA A 61 5.82 11.35 12.13
C ALA A 61 5.67 12.87 12.10
N GLU A 62 6.77 13.61 12.19
CA GLU A 62 6.82 15.07 11.98
C GLU A 62 6.29 15.48 10.59
N GLU A 63 6.71 14.76 9.54
CA GLU A 63 6.33 15.06 8.15
C GLU A 63 4.85 14.78 7.85
N VAL A 64 4.15 13.97 8.65
CA VAL A 64 2.71 13.68 8.46
C VAL A 64 1.82 14.45 9.43
N GLU A 65 2.38 15.30 10.30
CA GLU A 65 1.57 16.17 11.15
C GLU A 65 0.65 17.07 10.30
N ALA A 66 -0.59 17.24 10.76
CA ALA A 66 -1.64 18.02 10.11
C ALA A 66 -2.12 17.48 8.74
N ASP A 67 -2.39 16.17 8.65
CA ASP A 67 -3.10 15.53 7.53
C ASP A 67 -2.42 15.72 6.16
N ARG A 68 -1.09 15.64 6.10
CA ARG A 68 -0.36 15.90 4.85
C ARG A 68 -0.61 14.83 3.78
N ASP A 69 -0.52 15.27 2.53
CA ASP A 69 -0.56 14.40 1.36
C ASP A 69 0.67 13.48 1.34
N VAL A 70 0.42 12.19 1.12
CA VAL A 70 1.42 11.13 1.01
C VAL A 70 1.13 10.24 -0.17
N ASN A 71 2.13 9.44 -0.57
CA ASN A 71 1.91 8.32 -1.49
C ASN A 71 2.41 7.01 -0.89
N LEU A 72 1.65 5.93 -1.10
CA LEU A 72 2.09 4.56 -0.86
C LEU A 72 2.33 3.89 -2.22
N ALA A 73 3.53 3.37 -2.43
CA ALA A 73 3.89 2.61 -3.63
C ALA A 73 4.23 1.15 -3.28
N TYR A 74 3.33 0.24 -3.66
CA TYR A 74 3.49 -1.21 -3.51
C TYR A 74 4.03 -1.82 -4.81
N CYS A 75 4.98 -2.75 -4.69
CA CYS A 75 5.60 -3.40 -5.84
C CYS A 75 5.93 -4.86 -5.53
N ASP A 76 5.17 -5.78 -6.15
CA ASP A 76 5.57 -7.18 -6.30
C ASP A 76 6.02 -7.42 -7.75
N ALA A 77 7.30 -7.16 -8.00
CA ALA A 77 7.91 -7.34 -9.31
C ALA A 77 7.83 -8.79 -9.82
N LYS A 78 7.80 -9.80 -8.94
CA LYS A 78 7.71 -11.22 -9.34
C LYS A 78 6.29 -11.61 -9.75
N GLY A 79 5.29 -11.01 -9.10
CA GLY A 79 3.88 -11.16 -9.46
C GLY A 79 3.41 -10.20 -10.54
N MET A 80 4.23 -9.18 -10.88
CA MET A 80 3.85 -8.05 -11.73
C MET A 80 2.63 -7.30 -11.17
N ARG A 81 2.56 -7.15 -9.85
CA ARG A 81 1.46 -6.48 -9.15
C ARG A 81 1.95 -5.18 -8.55
N TYR A 82 1.21 -4.10 -8.78
CA TYR A 82 1.59 -2.75 -8.40
C TYR A 82 0.36 -2.01 -7.88
N VAL A 83 0.54 -1.23 -6.82
CA VAL A 83 -0.51 -0.35 -6.28
C VAL A 83 0.10 1.01 -5.97
N SER A 84 -0.55 2.07 -6.43
CA SER A 84 -0.24 3.43 -6.00
C SER A 84 -1.44 4.00 -5.27
N VAL A 85 -1.21 4.51 -4.05
CA VAL A 85 -2.24 5.16 -3.23
C VAL A 85 -1.81 6.59 -2.97
N ALA A 86 -2.50 7.56 -3.54
CA ALA A 86 -2.45 8.94 -3.09
C ALA A 86 -3.43 9.10 -1.91
N GLY A 87 -2.97 9.61 -0.78
CA GLY A 87 -3.78 9.70 0.42
C GLY A 87 -3.32 10.77 1.39
N ARG A 88 -4.04 10.91 2.50
CA ARG A 88 -3.64 11.76 3.64
C ARG A 88 -3.22 10.90 4.81
N ALA A 89 -2.10 11.26 5.43
CA ALA A 89 -1.58 10.54 6.58
C ALA A 89 -1.85 11.30 7.88
N ALA A 90 -2.18 10.56 8.94
CA ALA A 90 -2.32 11.08 10.29
C ALA A 90 -1.72 10.10 11.30
N LEU A 91 -1.13 10.62 12.37
CA LEU A 91 -0.78 9.83 13.54
C LEU A 91 -2.03 9.61 14.40
N VAL A 92 -2.17 8.41 14.94
CA VAL A 92 -3.30 7.98 15.75
C VAL A 92 -2.79 7.26 16.99
N HIS A 93 -3.13 7.80 18.15
CA HIS A 93 -2.85 7.22 19.46
C HIS A 93 -4.11 6.55 20.02
N ASP A 94 -4.49 5.42 19.42
CA ASP A 94 -5.64 4.61 19.84
C ASP A 94 -5.17 3.23 20.30
N ARG A 95 -5.13 3.03 21.62
CA ARG A 95 -4.67 1.78 22.21
C ARG A 95 -5.55 0.59 21.86
N ALA A 96 -6.87 0.78 21.80
CA ALA A 96 -7.79 -0.32 21.45
C ALA A 96 -7.56 -0.76 20.00
N ARG A 97 -7.28 0.18 19.09
CA ARG A 97 -6.91 -0.14 17.71
C ARG A 97 -5.56 -0.81 17.61
N MET A 98 -4.56 -0.37 18.39
CA MET A 98 -3.26 -1.04 18.43
C MET A 98 -3.38 -2.49 18.91
N GLU A 99 -4.18 -2.75 19.96
CA GLU A 99 -4.43 -4.11 20.45
C GLU A 99 -5.04 -5.03 19.38
N GLN A 100 -5.95 -4.50 18.55
CA GLN A 100 -6.55 -5.27 17.45
C GLN A 100 -5.55 -5.59 16.33
N LEU A 101 -4.64 -4.66 16.03
CA LEU A 101 -3.68 -4.77 14.93
C LEU A 101 -2.36 -5.43 15.35
N TRP A 102 -2.15 -5.67 16.64
CA TRP A 102 -0.90 -6.21 17.15
C TRP A 102 -0.70 -7.68 16.74
N SER A 103 0.54 -8.01 16.38
CA SER A 103 0.98 -9.39 16.17
C SER A 103 2.37 -9.59 16.78
N PRO A 104 2.71 -10.80 17.29
CA PRO A 104 4.02 -11.06 17.89
C PRO A 104 5.23 -10.79 16.98
N SER A 105 5.04 -10.72 15.66
CA SER A 105 6.08 -10.32 14.71
C SER A 105 6.56 -8.86 14.90
N LEU A 106 5.79 -8.02 15.58
CA LEU A 106 6.14 -6.62 15.88
C LEU A 106 7.13 -6.49 17.04
N ASP A 107 7.27 -7.51 17.89
CA ASP A 107 8.14 -7.49 19.07
C ASP A 107 9.62 -7.24 18.69
N ILE A 108 10.02 -7.55 17.45
CA ILE A 108 11.36 -7.29 16.90
C ILE A 108 11.64 -5.77 16.80
N TRP A 109 10.60 -4.96 16.61
CA TRP A 109 10.71 -3.51 16.43
C TRP A 109 10.29 -2.73 17.68
N PHE A 110 9.47 -3.35 18.54
CA PHE A 110 8.86 -2.73 19.71
C PHE A 110 9.09 -3.66 20.92
N GLU A 111 10.26 -3.54 21.54
CA GLU A 111 10.74 -4.49 22.56
C GLU A 111 9.82 -4.64 23.77
N ASN A 112 9.09 -3.57 24.14
CA ASN A 112 8.14 -3.58 25.26
C ASN A 112 6.69 -3.78 24.78
N GLY A 113 6.51 -4.28 23.55
CA GLY A 113 5.21 -4.43 22.92
C GLY A 113 4.44 -3.11 22.84
N LEU A 114 3.16 -3.14 23.20
CA LEU A 114 2.28 -1.96 23.24
C LEU A 114 2.63 -0.96 24.33
N ASP A 115 3.50 -1.31 25.28
CA ASP A 115 4.01 -0.39 26.28
C ASP A 115 5.35 0.25 25.85
N THR A 116 5.78 0.03 24.60
CA THR A 116 6.94 0.71 24.02
C THR A 116 6.67 2.22 23.99
N PRO A 117 7.58 3.05 24.54
CA PRO A 117 7.45 4.50 24.46
C PRO A 117 7.25 4.98 23.02
N ASP A 118 6.44 6.02 22.86
CA ASP A 118 6.22 6.71 21.58
C ASP A 118 5.61 5.84 20.48
N ILE A 119 5.07 4.66 20.81
CA ILE A 119 4.37 3.81 19.85
C ILE A 119 3.10 4.51 19.35
N ALA A 120 2.94 4.54 18.04
CA ALA A 120 1.81 5.17 17.39
C ALA A 120 1.31 4.32 16.21
N LEU A 121 0.08 4.58 15.79
CA LEU A 121 -0.40 4.14 14.49
C LEU A 121 -0.25 5.27 13.49
N LEU A 122 0.21 4.93 12.29
CA LEU A 122 0.07 5.79 11.12
C LEU A 122 -1.14 5.32 10.33
N LYS A 123 -2.09 6.22 10.13
CA LYS A 123 -3.28 5.99 9.31
C LYS A 123 -3.15 6.73 8.00
N VAL A 124 -3.29 6.03 6.88
CA VAL A 124 -3.37 6.65 5.55
C VAL A 124 -4.78 6.48 5.02
N THR A 125 -5.49 7.59 4.83
CA THR A 125 -6.81 7.62 4.20
C THR A 125 -6.65 7.86 2.70
N PRO A 126 -6.97 6.87 1.83
CA PRO A 126 -6.86 7.02 0.38
C PRO A 126 -7.78 8.13 -0.15
N VAL A 127 -7.25 8.88 -1.11
CA VAL A 127 -7.96 9.85 -1.95
C VAL A 127 -8.12 9.29 -3.36
N GLU A 128 -7.04 8.75 -3.91
CA GLU A 128 -7.04 8.04 -5.19
C GLU A 128 -6.15 6.81 -5.10
N THR A 129 -6.63 5.67 -5.60
CA THR A 129 -5.86 4.44 -5.67
C THR A 129 -5.92 3.87 -7.07
N GLU A 130 -4.77 3.47 -7.60
CA GLU A 130 -4.66 2.72 -8.84
C GLU A 130 -3.88 1.43 -8.61
N PHE A 131 -4.28 0.36 -9.29
CA PHE A 131 -3.53 -0.90 -9.29
C PHE A 131 -3.39 -1.50 -10.68
N TRP A 132 -2.33 -2.28 -10.84
CA TRP A 132 -2.04 -3.05 -12.06
C TRP A 132 -1.63 -4.46 -11.68
N GLU A 133 -2.18 -5.45 -12.38
CA GLU A 133 -1.82 -6.84 -12.20
C GLU A 133 -2.08 -7.67 -13.46
N PRO A 134 -1.51 -8.87 -13.61
CA PRO A 134 -1.81 -9.73 -14.74
C PRO A 134 -3.30 -10.11 -14.81
N ALA A 135 -3.90 -9.98 -15.99
CA ALA A 135 -5.29 -10.39 -16.23
C ALA A 135 -5.49 -11.91 -16.16
N HIS A 136 -4.40 -12.65 -16.35
CA HIS A 136 -4.36 -14.11 -16.35
C HIS A 136 -3.18 -14.64 -15.53
N GLY A 137 -3.22 -15.93 -15.18
CA GLY A 137 -2.11 -16.58 -14.49
C GLY A 137 -0.79 -16.52 -15.27
N LYS A 138 0.34 -16.61 -14.53
CA LYS A 138 1.70 -16.43 -15.07
C LYS A 138 2.03 -17.26 -16.32
N LEU A 139 1.46 -18.46 -16.44
CA LEU A 139 1.66 -19.33 -17.60
C LEU A 139 0.98 -18.79 -18.88
N VAL A 140 -0.23 -18.26 -18.74
CA VAL A 140 -0.97 -17.67 -19.87
C VAL A 140 -0.25 -16.42 -20.36
N MET A 141 0.27 -15.61 -19.43
CA MET A 141 1.11 -14.45 -19.74
C MET A 141 2.39 -14.83 -20.50
N ALA A 142 3.12 -15.86 -20.05
CA ALA A 142 4.33 -16.33 -20.72
C ALA A 142 4.04 -16.84 -22.15
N ALA A 143 2.94 -17.58 -22.33
CA ALA A 143 2.50 -18.03 -23.66
C ALA A 143 2.12 -16.85 -24.57
N GLY A 144 1.43 -15.84 -24.02
CA GLY A 144 1.08 -14.61 -24.73
C GLY A 144 2.31 -13.82 -25.18
N MET A 145 3.31 -13.67 -24.31
CA MET A 145 4.58 -13.00 -24.65
C MET A 145 5.36 -13.73 -25.74
N LEU A 146 5.44 -15.08 -25.67
CA LEU A 146 6.09 -15.87 -26.71
C LEU A 146 5.38 -15.70 -28.06
N LYS A 147 4.05 -15.74 -28.07
CA LYS A 147 3.26 -15.50 -29.28
C LYS A 147 3.55 -14.12 -29.84
N ALA A 148 3.54 -13.08 -29.00
CA ALA A 148 3.79 -11.70 -29.42
C ALA A 148 5.18 -11.50 -30.06
N LEU A 149 6.21 -12.16 -29.55
CA LEU A 149 7.57 -12.12 -30.15
C LEU A 149 7.59 -12.70 -31.56
N VAL A 150 6.78 -13.73 -31.83
CA VAL A 150 6.69 -14.39 -33.14
C VAL A 150 5.80 -13.61 -34.09
N THR A 151 4.65 -13.13 -33.61
CA THR A 151 3.63 -12.47 -34.46
C THR A 151 3.85 -10.97 -34.61
N ARG A 152 4.69 -10.37 -33.77
CA ARG A 152 4.83 -8.90 -33.60
C ARG A 152 3.50 -8.21 -33.29
N ASP A 153 2.55 -8.96 -32.76
CA ASP A 153 1.23 -8.49 -32.37
C ASP A 153 1.14 -8.53 -30.84
N THR A 154 0.88 -7.39 -30.23
CA THR A 154 0.89 -7.27 -28.76
C THR A 154 -0.49 -7.59 -28.24
N PRO A 155 -0.67 -8.52 -27.28
CA PRO A 155 -2.01 -8.83 -26.78
C PRO A 155 -2.54 -7.65 -25.95
N ASP A 156 -3.69 -7.11 -26.33
CA ASP A 156 -4.31 -5.91 -25.72
C ASP A 156 -4.91 -6.13 -24.30
N ASP A 157 -4.78 -7.34 -23.73
CA ASP A 157 -5.45 -7.69 -22.47
C ASP A 157 -4.61 -8.56 -21.54
N THR A 158 -3.34 -8.17 -21.37
CA THR A 158 -2.39 -8.86 -20.48
C THR A 158 -2.46 -8.39 -19.03
N MET A 159 -2.97 -7.17 -18.80
CA MET A 159 -3.02 -6.52 -17.49
C MET A 159 -4.44 -6.03 -17.19
N ASN A 160 -4.89 -6.26 -15.96
CA ASN A 160 -6.00 -5.55 -15.35
C ASN A 160 -5.51 -4.23 -14.77
N HIS A 161 -6.36 -3.21 -14.84
CA HIS A 161 -6.17 -1.95 -14.13
C HIS A 161 -7.46 -1.59 -13.42
N GLY A 162 -7.33 -1.13 -12.20
CA GLY A 162 -8.45 -0.55 -11.48
C GLY A 162 -8.07 0.80 -10.94
N LYS A 163 -9.06 1.69 -10.89
CA LYS A 163 -8.95 3.03 -10.32
C LYS A 163 -10.11 3.27 -9.36
N LEU A 164 -9.77 3.81 -8.19
CA LEU A 164 -10.69 4.21 -7.15
C LEU A 164 -10.44 5.67 -6.81
N VAL A 165 -11.50 6.47 -6.75
CA VAL A 165 -11.46 7.84 -6.26
C VAL A 165 -12.49 7.95 -5.14
N ARG A 166 -12.07 8.53 -4.01
CA ARG A 166 -12.93 8.77 -2.86
C ARG A 166 -13.72 10.07 -3.01
#